data_AF-A0A2V8TPU8-F1
#
_entry.id   AF-A0A2V8TPU8-F1
#
_cell.length_a   1.000
_cell.length_b   1.000
_cell.length_c   1.000
_cell.angle_alpha   90.00
_cell.angle_beta   90.00
_cell.angle_gamma   90.00
#
_symmetry.space_group_name_H-M   'P 1'
#
loop_
_entity.id
_entity.type
_entity.pdbx_description
1 polymer ?
#
loop_
_entity_poly.entity_id
_entity_poly.type
_entity_poly.pdbx_seq_one_letter_code
_entity_poly.pdbx_strand_id
1 'polypeptide(L)'
;ECVEGFLWSLACDETYRRIGLKLYDRFPVDLFAVYFGGVDVASHRFWKFAHPDAMPYGVSPRETAVLGRVIDEYYVYVDGLLGEYLDRLGPGDTLVVLSDHGFKPVLFPGKPTTSGHHRLEGIIGFYGRGVKAGGKIGDAGLLDVLPTLLDLLDVPIAKDLEGHVMRDALDEDFKKRHPPSVVDTYGGVERPAAPTQTELDRNVLERLRSLGYIN
;
A
#
# COMPACT_ATOMS: atom_id res chain seq x y z
N GLU A 1 -5.23 21.20 15.62
CA GLU A 1 -5.81 19.84 15.47
C GLU A 1 -5.38 19.08 14.21
N CYS A 2 -5.81 19.41 12.98
CA CYS A 2 -5.41 18.63 11.77
C CYS A 2 -3.89 18.50 11.63
N VAL A 3 -3.15 19.60 11.79
CA VAL A 3 -1.68 19.62 11.69
C VAL A 3 -1.04 18.80 12.81
N GLU A 4 -1.44 19.01 14.07
CA GLU A 4 -0.88 18.29 15.23
C GLU A 4 -1.09 16.78 15.11
N GLY A 5 -2.29 16.34 14.71
CA GLY A 5 -2.60 14.92 14.52
C GLY A 5 -1.95 14.30 13.27
N PHE A 6 -1.33 15.11 12.42
CA PHE A 6 -0.58 14.69 11.23
C PHE A 6 0.92 14.55 11.51
N LEU A 7 1.48 15.40 12.39
CA LEU A 7 2.93 15.38 12.71
C LEU A 7 3.41 14.01 13.19
N TRP A 8 2.60 13.29 13.96
CA TRP A 8 2.90 11.91 14.37
C TRP A 8 3.12 10.98 13.16
N SER A 9 2.27 11.08 12.14
CA SER A 9 2.36 10.22 10.95
C SER A 9 3.62 10.52 10.13
N LEU A 10 3.95 11.80 9.98
CA LEU A 10 5.21 12.21 9.36
C LEU A 10 6.42 11.68 10.11
N ALA A 11 6.41 11.74 11.45
CA ALA A 11 7.48 11.20 12.27
C ALA A 11 7.58 9.66 12.17
N CYS A 12 6.45 8.96 12.07
CA CYS A 12 6.42 7.51 11.82
C CYS A 12 7.03 7.15 10.47
N ASP A 13 6.63 7.81 9.38
CA ASP A 13 7.15 7.50 8.05
C ASP A 13 8.65 7.83 7.95
N GLU A 14 9.13 8.92 8.56
CA GLU A 14 10.58 9.20 8.63
C GLU A 14 11.34 8.16 9.47
N THR A 15 10.72 7.62 10.52
CA THR A 15 11.30 6.53 11.31
C THR A 15 11.39 5.25 10.48
N TYR A 16 10.31 4.90 9.76
CA TYR A 16 10.27 3.73 8.89
C TYR A 16 11.23 3.86 7.71
N ARG A 17 11.39 5.06 7.13
CA ARG A 17 12.40 5.35 6.12
C ARG A 17 13.80 5.00 6.64
N ARG A 18 14.20 5.59 7.78
CA ARG A 18 15.56 5.40 8.32
C ARG A 18 15.85 3.96 8.72
N ILE A 19 14.89 3.32 9.40
CA ILE A 19 15.03 1.91 9.80
C ILE A 19 15.03 1.03 8.55
N GLY A 20 14.09 1.26 7.63
CA GLY A 20 13.92 0.50 6.41
C GLY A 20 15.19 0.53 5.55
N LEU A 21 15.74 1.71 5.25
CA LEU A 21 16.99 1.84 4.50
C LEU A 21 18.16 1.14 5.21
N LYS A 22 18.27 1.29 6.53
CA LYS A 22 19.33 0.61 7.30
C LYS A 22 19.20 -0.91 7.26
N LEU A 23 17.98 -1.45 7.29
CA LEU A 23 17.74 -2.89 7.20
C LEU A 23 18.02 -3.38 5.77
N TYR A 24 17.56 -2.65 4.76
CA TYR A 24 17.78 -2.95 3.35
C TYR A 24 19.28 -3.01 3.02
N ASP A 25 20.05 -2.00 3.44
CA ASP A 25 21.49 -1.93 3.18
C ASP A 25 22.30 -3.01 3.95
N ARG A 26 21.73 -3.56 5.04
CA ARG A 26 22.44 -4.48 5.94
C ARG A 26 22.17 -5.96 5.68
N PHE A 27 20.94 -6.30 5.30
CA PHE A 27 20.51 -7.69 5.23
C PHE A 27 20.18 -8.09 3.80
N PRO A 28 20.92 -9.06 3.21
CA PRO A 28 20.55 -9.63 1.93
C PRO A 28 19.34 -10.54 2.14
N VAL A 29 18.18 -10.12 1.63
CA VAL A 29 16.93 -10.87 1.70
C VAL A 29 16.35 -11.01 0.30
N ASP A 30 15.65 -12.12 0.04
CA ASP A 30 14.97 -12.35 -1.24
C ASP A 30 13.71 -11.48 -1.38
N LEU A 31 13.10 -11.10 -0.25
CA LEU A 31 11.94 -10.19 -0.19
C LEU A 31 12.15 -9.17 0.93
N PHE A 32 12.09 -7.88 0.56
CA PHE A 32 12.06 -6.76 1.50
C PHE A 32 10.76 -5.98 1.31
N ALA A 33 10.07 -5.65 2.41
CA ALA A 33 8.86 -4.84 2.37
C ALA A 33 8.92 -3.73 3.43
N VAL A 34 8.46 -2.55 3.05
CA VAL A 34 8.30 -1.38 3.92
C VAL A 34 6.94 -0.75 3.64
N TYR A 35 6.30 -0.23 4.70
CA TYR A 35 4.98 0.39 4.62
C TYR A 35 5.06 1.85 5.11
N PHE A 36 4.50 2.76 4.32
CA PHE A 36 4.36 4.18 4.64
C PHE A 36 2.88 4.54 4.72
N GLY A 37 2.43 5.01 5.88
CA GLY A 37 1.01 5.23 6.16
C GLY A 37 0.57 6.69 6.00
N GLY A 38 1.50 7.61 5.77
CA GLY A 38 1.19 9.03 5.91
C GLY A 38 0.29 9.61 4.82
N VAL A 39 0.23 9.02 3.62
CA VAL A 39 -0.74 9.41 2.59
C VAL A 39 -2.18 9.16 3.06
N ASP A 40 -2.43 8.06 3.77
CA ASP A 40 -3.75 7.77 4.36
C ASP A 40 -4.12 8.83 5.40
N VAL A 41 -3.22 9.10 6.36
CA VAL A 41 -3.46 10.09 7.41
C VAL A 41 -3.63 11.50 6.83
N ALA A 42 -2.81 11.88 5.84
CA ALA A 42 -2.94 13.15 5.15
C ALA A 42 -4.29 13.25 4.44
N SER A 43 -4.70 12.19 3.75
CA SER A 43 -5.96 12.16 3.00
C SER A 43 -7.18 12.22 3.91
N HIS A 44 -7.20 11.52 5.06
CA HIS A 44 -8.28 11.70 6.05
C HIS A 44 -8.37 13.16 6.51
N ARG A 45 -7.23 13.77 6.84
CA ARG A 45 -7.19 15.06 7.55
C ARG A 45 -7.32 16.30 6.67
N PHE A 46 -6.82 16.24 5.44
CA PHE A 46 -6.65 17.42 4.59
C PHE A 46 -7.51 17.45 3.32
N TRP A 47 -8.30 16.40 3.05
CA TRP A 47 -9.14 16.33 1.84
C TRP A 47 -10.02 17.57 1.64
N LYS A 48 -10.65 18.06 2.71
CA LYS A 48 -11.49 19.28 2.64
C LYS A 48 -10.74 20.54 2.22
N PHE A 49 -9.43 20.61 2.46
CA PHE A 49 -8.63 21.76 2.06
C PHE A 49 -8.15 21.61 0.61
N ALA A 50 -7.80 20.39 0.19
CA ALA A 50 -7.37 20.08 -1.18
C ALA A 50 -8.53 20.14 -2.19
N HIS A 51 -9.71 19.71 -1.76
CA HIS A 51 -10.92 19.63 -2.58
C HIS A 51 -12.12 20.27 -1.85
N PRO A 52 -12.09 21.60 -1.62
CA PRO A 52 -13.11 22.30 -0.82
C PRO A 52 -14.52 22.20 -1.42
N ASP A 53 -14.62 22.02 -2.74
CA ASP A 53 -15.90 21.92 -3.44
C ASP A 53 -16.47 20.48 -3.49
N ALA A 54 -15.75 19.48 -2.95
CA ALA A 54 -16.18 18.08 -3.04
C ALA A 54 -17.38 17.74 -2.12
N MET A 55 -17.56 18.49 -1.03
CA MET A 55 -18.66 18.41 -0.06
C MET A 55 -18.84 19.78 0.61
N PRO A 56 -19.96 20.06 1.31
CA PRO A 56 -20.15 21.31 2.06
C PRO A 56 -19.31 21.36 3.35
N TYR A 57 -17.99 21.35 3.24
CA TYR A 57 -17.05 21.34 4.37
C TYR A 57 -16.98 22.65 5.15
N GLY A 58 -17.36 23.77 4.53
CA GLY A 58 -17.28 25.10 5.15
C GLY A 58 -15.85 25.62 5.34
N VAL A 59 -14.92 25.24 4.46
CA VAL A 59 -13.51 25.65 4.50
C VAL A 59 -13.35 27.06 3.94
N SER A 60 -12.59 27.92 4.62
CA SER A 60 -12.30 29.27 4.14
C SER A 60 -11.24 29.28 3.02
N PRO A 61 -11.27 30.26 2.10
CA PRO A 61 -10.22 30.40 1.06
C PRO A 61 -8.81 30.48 1.63
N ARG A 62 -8.64 31.05 2.83
CA ARG A 62 -7.35 31.13 3.52
C ARG A 62 -6.84 29.77 3.94
N GLU A 63 -7.71 28.90 4.46
CA GLU A 63 -7.32 27.55 4.85
C GLU A 63 -6.94 26.71 3.63
N THR A 64 -7.69 26.79 2.53
CA THR A 64 -7.32 26.16 1.25
C THR A 64 -5.96 26.65 0.75
N ALA A 65 -5.69 27.96 0.81
CA ALA A 65 -4.41 28.51 0.36
C ALA A 65 -3.20 27.99 1.16
N VAL A 66 -3.38 27.67 2.45
CA VAL A 66 -2.30 27.20 3.33
C VAL A 66 -2.18 25.68 3.35
N LEU A 67 -3.32 24.96 3.33
CA LEU A 67 -3.38 23.52 3.61
C LEU A 67 -3.78 22.69 2.38
N GLY A 68 -4.22 23.31 1.29
CA GLY A 68 -4.75 22.61 0.13
C GLY A 68 -3.75 21.73 -0.60
N ARG A 69 -2.45 22.00 -0.46
CA ARG A 69 -1.38 21.21 -1.08
C ARG A 69 -0.87 20.07 -0.22
N VAL A 70 -1.33 19.92 1.02
CA VAL A 70 -0.71 18.95 1.97
C VAL A 70 -0.74 17.51 1.43
N ILE A 71 -1.82 17.09 0.78
CA ILE A 71 -1.92 15.74 0.18
C ILE A 71 -0.90 15.59 -0.96
N ASP A 72 -0.87 16.53 -1.89
CA ASP A 72 0.04 16.51 -3.04
C ASP A 72 1.51 16.52 -2.60
N GLU A 73 1.87 17.40 -1.66
CA GLU A 73 3.23 17.45 -1.10
C GLU A 73 3.60 16.16 -0.36
N TYR A 74 2.62 15.46 0.23
CA TYR A 74 2.88 14.18 0.86
C TYR A 74 3.16 13.07 -0.17
N TYR A 75 2.46 13.08 -1.31
CA TYR A 75 2.80 12.20 -2.43
C TYR A 75 4.20 12.49 -2.96
N VAL A 76 4.59 13.77 -3.11
CA VAL A 76 5.96 14.15 -3.50
C VAL A 76 6.99 13.65 -2.48
N TYR A 77 6.69 13.75 -1.19
CA TYR A 77 7.54 13.21 -0.14
C TYR A 77 7.72 11.69 -0.27
N VAL A 78 6.63 10.93 -0.40
CA VAL A 78 6.68 9.46 -0.56
C VAL A 78 7.35 9.03 -1.87
N ASP A 79 7.18 9.78 -2.96
CA ASP A 79 7.92 9.57 -4.22
C ASP A 79 9.44 9.73 -4.01
N GLY A 80 9.86 10.72 -3.22
CA GLY A 80 11.26 10.85 -2.81
C GLY A 80 11.77 9.64 -2.01
N LEU A 81 10.95 9.09 -1.12
CA LEU A 81 11.30 7.86 -0.38
C LEU A 81 11.46 6.67 -1.31
N LEU A 82 10.58 6.54 -2.31
CA LEU A 82 10.66 5.52 -3.35
C LEU A 82 11.96 5.65 -4.15
N GLY A 83 12.35 6.88 -4.49
CA GLY A 83 13.62 7.21 -5.15
C GLY A 83 14.83 6.65 -4.41
N GLU A 84 14.85 6.72 -3.08
CA GLU A 84 15.98 6.18 -2.29
C GLU A 84 16.11 4.66 -2.38
N TYR A 85 15.01 3.93 -2.54
CA TYR A 85 15.05 2.49 -2.80
C TYR A 85 15.42 2.20 -4.26
N LEU A 86 14.89 2.97 -5.22
CA LEU A 86 15.24 2.86 -6.63
C LEU A 86 16.75 2.99 -6.86
N ASP A 87 17.41 3.95 -6.19
CA ASP A 87 18.85 4.16 -6.27
C ASP A 87 19.69 2.97 -5.76
N ARG A 88 19.08 2.05 -5.01
CA ARG A 88 19.73 0.87 -4.43
C ARG A 88 19.44 -0.43 -5.17
N LEU A 89 18.50 -0.42 -6.12
CA LEU A 89 18.16 -1.63 -6.87
C LEU A 89 19.34 -2.08 -7.74
N GLY A 90 19.67 -3.36 -7.64
CA GLY A 90 20.53 -4.07 -8.56
C GLY A 90 19.78 -4.54 -9.82
N PRO A 91 20.51 -5.03 -10.84
CA PRO A 91 19.91 -5.58 -12.06
C PRO A 91 19.09 -6.86 -11.81
N GLY A 92 19.24 -7.47 -10.63
CA GLY A 92 18.49 -8.65 -10.19
C GLY A 92 17.15 -8.33 -9.54
N ASP A 93 16.88 -7.07 -9.22
CA ASP A 93 15.80 -6.72 -8.31
C ASP A 93 14.53 -6.31 -9.04
N THR A 94 13.40 -6.60 -8.41
CA THR A 94 12.08 -6.16 -8.84
C THR A 94 11.48 -5.31 -7.73
N LEU A 95 11.14 -4.07 -8.04
CA LEU A 95 10.38 -3.19 -7.18
C LEU A 95 8.89 -3.37 -7.45
N VAL A 96 8.12 -3.54 -6.37
CA VAL A 96 6.66 -3.58 -6.40
C VAL A 96 6.15 -2.44 -5.52
N VAL A 97 5.34 -1.55 -6.10
CA VAL A 97 4.67 -0.47 -5.39
C VAL A 97 3.19 -0.77 -5.39
N LEU A 98 2.55 -0.81 -4.23
CA LEU A 98 1.12 -1.04 -4.14
C LEU A 98 0.48 -0.26 -2.99
N SER A 99 -0.83 -0.02 -3.11
CA SER A 99 -1.69 0.55 -2.08
C SER A 99 -2.90 -0.37 -1.90
N ASP A 100 -3.30 -0.57 -0.65
CA ASP A 100 -4.46 -1.38 -0.26
C ASP A 100 -5.79 -0.74 -0.70
N HIS A 101 -5.86 0.58 -0.70
CA HIS A 101 -7.06 1.32 -1.08
C HIS A 101 -6.76 2.73 -1.60
N GLY A 102 -7.81 3.46 -1.98
CA GLY A 102 -7.76 4.86 -2.39
C GLY A 102 -8.59 5.74 -1.45
N PHE A 103 -8.91 6.97 -1.88
CA PHE A 103 -9.75 7.89 -1.11
C PHE A 103 -10.91 8.52 -1.90
N LYS A 104 -11.95 8.91 -1.15
CA LYS A 104 -13.12 9.67 -1.59
C LYS A 104 -13.51 10.72 -0.54
N PRO A 105 -14.21 11.80 -0.93
CA PRO A 105 -14.72 12.79 0.03
C PRO A 105 -15.78 12.17 0.96
N VAL A 106 -15.79 12.61 2.23
CA VAL A 106 -16.81 12.27 3.23
C VAL A 106 -17.13 13.46 4.13
N LEU A 107 -18.32 13.49 4.71
CA LEU A 107 -18.68 14.41 5.79
C LEU A 107 -19.12 13.58 7.01
N PHE A 108 -18.28 13.49 8.03
CA PHE A 108 -18.59 12.75 9.25
C PHE A 108 -19.05 13.68 10.39
N PRO A 109 -20.33 13.61 10.82
CA PRO A 109 -20.79 14.33 11.99
C PRO A 109 -19.93 14.00 13.22
N GLY A 110 -19.46 15.02 13.94
CA GLY A 110 -18.63 14.86 15.14
C GLY A 110 -17.16 14.48 14.90
N LYS A 111 -16.72 14.34 13.63
CA LYS A 111 -15.31 14.10 13.28
C LYS A 111 -14.81 15.16 12.28
N PRO A 112 -14.65 16.43 12.71
CA PRO A 112 -14.32 17.55 11.81
C PRO A 112 -12.94 17.45 11.14
N THR A 113 -12.06 16.58 11.66
CA THR A 113 -10.74 16.28 11.09
C THR A 113 -10.73 15.09 10.15
N THR A 114 -11.88 14.47 9.85
CA THR A 114 -11.97 13.38 8.86
C THR A 114 -12.85 13.84 7.71
N SER A 115 -12.21 14.14 6.59
CA SER A 115 -12.82 14.74 5.39
C SER A 115 -12.62 13.92 4.12
N GLY A 116 -11.60 13.06 4.09
CA GLY A 116 -11.47 11.94 3.16
C GLY A 116 -11.75 10.62 3.87
N HIS A 117 -12.16 9.60 3.15
CA HIS A 117 -12.24 8.22 3.64
C HIS A 117 -11.96 7.23 2.52
N HIS A 118 -11.78 5.97 2.89
CA HIS A 118 -11.34 4.95 1.95
C HIS A 118 -12.36 4.73 0.82
N ARG A 119 -11.83 4.50 -0.39
CA ARG A 119 -12.51 3.81 -1.50
C ARG A 119 -11.72 2.55 -1.82
N LEU A 120 -12.36 1.54 -2.41
CA LEU A 120 -11.73 0.22 -2.55
C LEU A 120 -10.54 0.21 -3.53
N GLU A 121 -10.49 1.15 -4.46
CA GLU A 121 -9.51 1.16 -5.54
C GLU A 121 -8.14 1.68 -5.06
N GLY A 122 -7.20 0.75 -4.89
CA GLY A 122 -5.78 1.02 -4.67
C GLY A 122 -4.97 1.17 -5.97
N ILE A 123 -3.65 1.03 -5.86
CA ILE A 123 -2.72 1.04 -6.99
C ILE A 123 -1.79 -0.16 -6.91
N ILE A 124 -1.28 -0.61 -8.05
CA ILE A 124 -0.15 -1.54 -8.11
C ILE A 124 0.71 -1.21 -9.33
N GLY A 125 2.03 -1.31 -9.16
CA GLY A 125 3.03 -1.07 -10.20
C GLY A 125 4.28 -1.89 -9.94
N PHE A 126 4.94 -2.27 -11.03
CA PHE A 126 6.16 -3.08 -11.01
C PHE A 126 7.25 -2.37 -11.79
N TYR A 127 8.50 -2.53 -11.37
CA TYR A 127 9.68 -2.01 -12.04
C TYR A 127 10.90 -2.93 -11.82
N GLY A 128 11.81 -3.03 -12.79
CA GLY A 128 13.05 -3.80 -12.65
C GLY A 128 13.02 -5.17 -13.33
N ARG A 129 13.73 -6.14 -12.76
CA ARG A 129 13.95 -7.47 -13.36
C ARG A 129 12.61 -8.15 -13.68
N GLY A 130 12.51 -8.67 -14.90
CA GLY A 130 11.37 -9.49 -15.32
C GLY A 130 10.09 -8.73 -15.62
N VAL A 131 10.07 -7.41 -15.41
CA VAL A 131 8.89 -6.57 -15.63
C VAL A 131 8.82 -6.09 -17.07
N LYS A 132 7.61 -6.09 -17.64
CA LYS A 132 7.33 -5.56 -18.98
C LYS A 132 7.33 -4.02 -18.97
N ALA A 133 8.29 -3.42 -19.65
CA ALA A 133 8.37 -1.96 -19.80
C ALA A 133 7.15 -1.39 -20.54
N GLY A 134 6.54 -0.34 -19.98
CA GLY A 134 5.35 0.31 -20.54
C GLY A 134 4.10 -0.57 -20.60
N GLY A 135 4.11 -1.72 -19.91
CA GLY A 135 2.96 -2.62 -19.81
C GLY A 135 1.81 -1.98 -19.04
N LYS A 136 0.60 -2.46 -19.32
CA LYS A 136 -0.58 -2.22 -18.48
C LYS A 136 -0.99 -3.53 -17.87
N ILE A 137 -1.29 -3.49 -16.57
CA ILE A 137 -1.86 -4.61 -15.84
C ILE A 137 -3.37 -4.50 -16.00
N GLY A 138 -4.01 -5.62 -16.37
CA GLY A 138 -5.47 -5.71 -16.49
C GLY A 138 -6.17 -5.72 -15.13
N ASP A 139 -7.21 -6.54 -15.00
CA ASP A 139 -8.03 -6.70 -13.79
C ASP A 139 -7.23 -7.31 -12.62
N ALA A 140 -6.35 -6.51 -12.01
CA ALA A 140 -5.57 -6.90 -10.84
C ALA A 140 -6.44 -6.90 -9.58
N GLY A 141 -6.48 -8.04 -8.90
CA GLY A 141 -7.09 -8.20 -7.58
C GLY A 141 -6.07 -8.18 -6.45
N LEU A 142 -6.54 -7.91 -5.22
CA LEU A 142 -5.71 -8.02 -4.01
C LEU A 142 -5.11 -9.42 -3.85
N LEU A 143 -5.89 -10.46 -4.18
CA LEU A 143 -5.46 -11.85 -4.05
C LEU A 143 -4.39 -12.26 -5.08
N ASP A 144 -4.20 -11.47 -6.14
CA ASP A 144 -3.21 -11.73 -7.17
C ASP A 144 -1.79 -11.27 -6.77
N VAL A 145 -1.68 -10.44 -5.72
CA VAL A 145 -0.39 -9.91 -5.25
C VAL A 145 0.52 -11.05 -4.81
N LEU A 146 0.05 -11.90 -3.91
CA LEU A 146 0.84 -13.00 -3.36
C LEU A 146 1.32 -14.00 -4.44
N PRO A 147 0.47 -14.61 -5.29
CA PRO A 147 0.94 -15.52 -6.33
C PRO A 147 1.93 -14.83 -7.30
N THR A 148 1.76 -13.54 -7.58
CA THR A 148 2.71 -12.79 -8.41
C THR A 148 4.08 -12.62 -7.74
N LEU A 149 4.11 -12.33 -6.43
CA LEU A 149 5.36 -12.27 -5.67
C LEU A 149 6.05 -13.63 -5.61
N LEU A 150 5.30 -14.72 -5.41
CA LEU A 150 5.86 -16.07 -5.42
C LEU A 150 6.49 -16.42 -6.79
N ASP A 151 5.82 -16.08 -7.89
CA ASP A 151 6.36 -16.29 -9.26
C ASP A 151 7.68 -15.52 -9.47
N LEU A 152 7.74 -14.25 -9.05
CA LEU A 152 8.95 -13.41 -9.15
C LEU A 152 10.13 -13.95 -8.32
N LEU A 153 9.82 -14.61 -7.20
CA LEU A 153 10.77 -15.21 -6.27
C LEU A 153 11.14 -16.66 -6.62
N ASP A 154 10.62 -17.21 -7.72
CA ASP A 154 10.77 -18.62 -8.09
C ASP A 154 10.31 -19.59 -6.97
N VAL A 155 9.32 -19.17 -6.16
CA VAL A 155 8.71 -20.00 -5.11
C VAL A 155 7.47 -20.69 -5.69
N PRO A 156 7.29 -22.01 -5.50
CA PRO A 156 6.11 -22.70 -6.01
C PRO A 156 4.79 -22.10 -5.52
N ILE A 157 3.81 -22.04 -6.40
CA ILE A 157 2.47 -21.53 -6.07
C ILE A 157 1.60 -22.73 -5.70
N ALA A 158 0.90 -22.64 -4.57
CA ALA A 158 -0.01 -23.70 -4.17
C ALA A 158 -1.31 -23.65 -5.00
N LYS A 159 -1.83 -24.81 -5.42
CA LYS A 159 -3.08 -24.88 -6.20
C LYS A 159 -4.31 -24.40 -5.43
N ASP A 160 -4.25 -24.46 -4.09
CA ASP A 160 -5.29 -23.99 -3.18
C ASP A 160 -5.12 -22.51 -2.78
N LEU A 161 -4.09 -21.81 -3.30
CA LEU A 161 -3.94 -20.38 -3.13
C LEU A 161 -4.90 -19.63 -4.06
N GLU A 162 -5.74 -18.77 -3.49
CA GLU A 162 -6.62 -17.89 -4.27
C GLU A 162 -5.83 -16.80 -5.02
N GLY A 163 -6.37 -16.36 -6.15
CA GLY A 163 -5.75 -15.37 -7.04
C GLY A 163 -4.90 -16.01 -8.14
N HIS A 164 -4.36 -15.18 -9.02
CA HIS A 164 -3.51 -15.60 -10.13
C HIS A 164 -2.29 -14.69 -10.29
N VAL A 165 -1.24 -15.22 -10.91
CA VAL A 165 -0.07 -14.40 -11.30
C VAL A 165 -0.50 -13.34 -12.30
N MET A 166 -0.13 -12.07 -12.06
CA MET A 166 -0.32 -10.95 -12.97
C MET A 166 0.64 -11.03 -14.17
N ARG A 167 0.49 -12.04 -15.03
CA ARG A 167 1.44 -12.33 -16.13
C ARG A 167 1.59 -11.21 -17.16
N ASP A 168 0.62 -10.29 -17.23
CA ASP A 168 0.68 -9.10 -18.10
C ASP A 168 1.68 -8.05 -17.59
N ALA A 169 2.04 -8.10 -16.31
CA ALA A 169 3.11 -7.28 -15.73
C ALA A 169 4.51 -7.79 -16.12
N LEU A 170 4.63 -9.04 -16.60
CA LEU A 170 5.92 -9.71 -16.82
C LEU A 170 6.34 -9.73 -18.29
N ASP A 171 7.64 -9.56 -18.51
CA ASP A 171 8.27 -9.64 -19.83
C ASP A 171 8.17 -11.06 -20.44
N GLU A 172 8.07 -11.15 -21.77
CA GLU A 172 7.89 -12.44 -22.45
C GLU A 172 9.10 -13.36 -22.30
N ASP A 173 10.32 -12.82 -22.35
CA ASP A 173 11.53 -13.62 -22.21
C ASP A 173 11.81 -13.98 -20.75
N PHE A 174 11.32 -13.18 -19.80
CA PHE A 174 11.26 -13.58 -18.40
C PHE A 174 10.34 -14.79 -18.21
N LYS A 175 9.09 -14.69 -18.69
CA LYS A 175 8.08 -15.76 -18.58
C LYS A 175 8.53 -17.09 -19.18
N LYS A 176 9.31 -17.07 -20.27
CA LYS A 176 9.85 -18.29 -20.90
C LYS A 176 10.97 -18.94 -20.06
N ARG A 177 11.81 -18.13 -19.41
CA ARG A 177 12.93 -18.60 -18.59
C ARG A 177 12.49 -19.01 -17.18
N HIS A 178 11.42 -18.41 -16.69
CA HIS A 178 10.84 -18.62 -15.36
C HIS A 178 9.39 -19.09 -15.50
N PRO A 179 9.15 -20.35 -15.91
CA PRO A 179 7.82 -20.91 -15.89
C PRO A 179 7.35 -21.08 -14.43
N PRO A 180 6.10 -20.70 -14.09
CA PRO A 180 5.59 -20.86 -12.73
C PRO A 180 5.68 -22.31 -12.26
N SER A 181 6.25 -22.50 -11.08
CA SER A 181 6.24 -23.79 -10.39
C SER A 181 4.99 -23.91 -9.54
N VAL A 182 4.41 -25.11 -9.44
CA VAL A 182 3.15 -25.34 -8.72
C VAL A 182 3.26 -26.56 -7.80
N VAL A 183 2.72 -26.45 -6.58
CA VAL A 183 2.56 -27.54 -5.62
C VAL A 183 1.08 -27.74 -5.28
N ASP A 184 0.70 -28.92 -4.79
CA ASP A 184 -0.71 -29.18 -4.46
C ASP A 184 -1.20 -28.30 -3.29
N THR A 185 -0.42 -28.21 -2.22
CA THR A 185 -0.67 -27.37 -1.05
C THR A 185 0.62 -27.23 -0.25
N TYR A 186 0.78 -26.13 0.50
CA TYR A 186 1.82 -26.00 1.53
C TYR A 186 1.43 -26.68 2.85
N GLY A 187 0.25 -27.31 2.90
CA GLY A 187 -0.32 -27.88 4.10
C GLY A 187 -1.07 -26.84 4.93
N GLY A 188 -1.82 -27.32 5.92
CA GLY A 188 -2.45 -26.44 6.89
C GLY A 188 -1.40 -25.91 7.87
N VAL A 189 -1.31 -24.59 8.02
CA VAL A 189 -0.87 -24.04 9.30
C VAL A 189 -1.91 -24.50 10.31
N GLU A 190 -1.51 -25.18 11.40
CA GLU A 190 -2.38 -25.29 12.57
C GLU A 190 -2.67 -23.85 13.00
N ARG A 191 -3.78 -23.29 12.52
CA ARG A 191 -4.23 -21.98 12.95
C ARG A 191 -4.52 -22.16 14.43
N PRO A 192 -3.84 -21.42 15.33
CA PRO A 192 -4.36 -21.26 16.68
C PRO A 192 -5.84 -20.86 16.52
N ALA A 193 -6.71 -21.43 17.36
CA ALA A 193 -8.12 -21.04 17.34
C ALA A 193 -8.21 -19.52 17.25
N ALA A 194 -9.04 -19.01 16.33
CA ALA A 194 -9.22 -17.58 16.17
C ALA A 194 -9.42 -16.97 17.56
N PRO A 195 -8.69 -15.90 17.93
CA PRO A 195 -8.90 -15.23 19.20
C PRO A 195 -10.39 -14.95 19.33
N THR A 196 -10.95 -15.21 20.50
CA THR A 196 -12.36 -14.89 20.74
C THR A 196 -12.59 -13.40 20.45
N GLN A 197 -13.79 -12.97 20.03
CA GLN A 197 -14.09 -11.54 19.82
C GLN A 197 -13.78 -10.66 21.04
N THR A 198 -13.68 -11.27 22.22
CA THR A 198 -13.24 -10.66 23.48
C THR A 198 -11.74 -10.37 23.56
N GLU A 199 -10.89 -11.09 22.81
CA GLU A 199 -9.44 -10.90 22.76
C GLU A 199 -8.99 -9.93 21.66
N LEU A 200 -9.76 -9.80 20.57
CA LEU A 200 -9.53 -8.74 19.58
C LEU A 200 -10.12 -7.43 20.10
N ASP A 201 -9.26 -6.44 20.35
CA ASP A 201 -9.69 -5.09 20.71
C ASP A 201 -10.71 -4.57 19.66
N ARG A 202 -11.81 -3.96 20.13
CA ARG A 202 -12.81 -3.30 19.30
C ARG A 202 -12.17 -2.32 18.30
N ASN A 203 -11.09 -1.65 18.72
CA ASN A 203 -10.33 -0.75 17.85
C ASN A 203 -9.65 -1.49 16.69
N VAL A 204 -9.15 -2.71 16.92
CA VAL A 204 -8.55 -3.55 15.88
C VAL A 204 -9.62 -4.03 14.91
N LEU A 205 -10.78 -4.47 15.41
CA LEU A 205 -11.90 -4.87 14.55
C LEU A 205 -12.44 -3.70 13.73
N GLU A 206 -12.59 -2.52 14.32
CA GLU A 206 -13.00 -1.32 13.59
C GLU A 206 -11.97 -0.89 12.55
N ARG A 207 -10.66 -1.04 12.86
CA ARG A 207 -9.58 -0.78 11.90
C ARG A 207 -9.56 -1.81 10.77
N LEU A 208 -9.76 -3.09 11.06
CA LEU A 208 -9.82 -4.13 10.04
C LEU A 208 -11.07 -3.98 9.16
N ARG A 209 -12.21 -3.57 9.73
CA ARG A 209 -13.41 -3.21 8.96
C ARG A 209 -13.20 -1.95 8.11
N SER A 210 -12.57 -0.91 8.66
CA SER A 210 -12.31 0.32 7.90
C SER A 210 -11.35 0.07 6.75
N LEU A 211 -10.39 -0.84 6.91
CA LEU A 211 -9.47 -1.30 5.86
C LEU A 211 -10.08 -2.34 4.90
N GLY A 212 -11.33 -2.76 5.09
CA GLY A 212 -12.02 -3.70 4.20
C GLY A 212 -11.60 -5.18 4.34
N TYR A 213 -10.82 -5.54 5.37
CA TYR A 213 -10.40 -6.92 5.64
C TYR A 213 -11.50 -7.77 6.26
N ILE A 214 -12.54 -7.15 6.83
CA ILE A 214 -13.66 -7.83 7.49
C ILE A 214 -14.95 -7.10 7.09
N ASN A 215 -15.94 -7.86 6.60
CA ASN A 215 -17.29 -7.38 6.32
C ASN A 215 -18.17 -7.38 7.58
#